data_AF-A0AAV0WGH4-F1
#
_entry.id   AF-A0AAV0WGH4-F1
#
_cell.length_a   1.000
_cell.length_b   1.000
_cell.length_c   1.000
_cell.angle_alpha   90.00
_cell.angle_beta   90.00
_cell.angle_gamma   90.00
#
_symmetry.space_group_name_H-M   'P 1'
#
loop_
_entity.id
_entity.type
_entity.pdbx_description
1 polymer ?
#
loop_
_entity_poly.entity_id
_entity_poly.type
_entity_poly.pdbx_seq_one_letter_code
_entity_poly.pdbx_strand_id
1 'polypeptide(L)'
;MDMWSCFIESGKNKRKAALLYSQRFGLERQVPSSSIFIRLEKNLKATGSFNKNKNRKCTKTTEEYSQIVLKNLEENPNTSLRIVSSK
;
A
#
# COMPACT_ATOMS: atom_id res chain seq x y z
N MET A 1 -11.59 1.24 -14.67
CA MET A 1 -11.72 -0.06 -15.37
C MET A 1 -10.81 -0.12 -16.60
N ASP A 2 -10.66 0.96 -17.35
CA ASP A 2 -9.93 1.03 -18.64
C ASP A 2 -8.45 0.60 -18.60
N MET A 3 -7.75 0.87 -17.50
CA MET A 3 -6.36 0.39 -17.33
C MET A 3 -6.29 -1.13 -17.17
N TRP A 4 -7.27 -1.71 -16.46
CA TRP A 4 -7.31 -3.14 -16.22
C TRP A 4 -7.66 -3.90 -17.49
N SER A 5 -8.62 -3.41 -18.29
CA SER A 5 -8.93 -4.00 -19.60
C SER A 5 -7.71 -4.01 -20.51
N CYS A 6 -7.00 -2.89 -20.64
CA CYS A 6 -5.77 -2.82 -21.44
C CYS A 6 -4.70 -3.82 -20.94
N PHE A 7 -4.64 -4.08 -19.63
CA PHE A 7 -3.71 -5.07 -19.07
C PHE A 7 -4.08 -6.50 -19.41
N ILE A 8 -5.36 -6.85 -19.34
CA ILE A 8 -5.87 -8.18 -19.71
C ILE A 8 -5.67 -8.42 -21.21
N GLU A 9 -6.05 -7.46 -22.06
CA GLU A 9 -5.88 -7.54 -23.51
C GLU A 9 -4.41 -7.66 -23.94
N SER A 10 -3.50 -7.09 -23.14
CA SER A 10 -2.06 -7.21 -23.37
C SER A 10 -1.45 -8.52 -22.87
N GLY A 11 -2.26 -9.50 -22.46
CA GLY A 11 -1.79 -10.77 -21.89
C GLY A 11 -1.02 -10.56 -20.58
N LYS A 12 -1.43 -9.58 -19.77
CA LYS A 12 -0.76 -9.17 -18.52
C LYS A 12 0.67 -8.68 -18.70
N ASN A 13 1.05 -8.23 -19.90
CA ASN A 13 2.32 -7.57 -20.14
C ASN A 13 2.23 -6.06 -19.83
N LYS A 14 2.95 -5.62 -18.80
CA LYS A 14 2.90 -4.23 -18.31
C LYS A 14 3.34 -3.17 -19.33
N ARG A 15 4.30 -3.49 -20.20
CA ARG A 15 4.83 -2.55 -21.19
C ARG A 15 3.84 -2.41 -22.35
N LYS A 16 3.32 -3.53 -22.84
CA LYS A 16 2.29 -3.54 -23.88
C LYS A 16 1.01 -2.86 -23.41
N ALA A 17 0.61 -3.07 -22.15
CA ALA A 17 -0.57 -2.43 -21.58
C ALA A 17 -0.44 -0.90 -21.47
N ALA A 18 0.74 -0.41 -21.07
CA ALA A 18 1.01 1.02 -21.04
C ALA A 18 0.96 1.65 -22.44
N LEU A 19 1.55 0.98 -23.44
CA LEU A 19 1.48 1.41 -24.83
C LEU A 19 0.04 1.44 -25.34
N LEU A 20 -0.72 0.35 -25.14
CA LEU A 20 -2.11 0.25 -25.54
C LEU A 20 -2.98 1.33 -24.88
N TYR A 21 -2.75 1.61 -23.60
CA TYR A 21 -3.44 2.67 -22.88
C TYR A 21 -3.10 4.06 -23.44
N SER A 22 -1.83 4.33 -23.72
CA SER A 22 -1.42 5.60 -24.33
C SER A 22 -2.00 5.80 -25.73
N GLN A 23 -2.12 4.74 -26.53
CA GLN A 23 -2.71 4.82 -27.86
C GLN A 23 -4.21 5.12 -27.80
N ARG A 24 -4.93 4.56 -26.82
CA ARG A 24 -6.38 4.75 -26.67
C ARG A 24 -6.78 6.05 -25.99
N PHE A 25 -6.01 6.49 -24.99
CA PHE A 25 -6.43 7.57 -24.09
C PHE A 25 -5.38 8.67 -23.89
N GLY A 26 -4.20 8.56 -24.52
CA GLY A 26 -3.06 9.43 -24.24
C GLY A 26 -3.23 10.89 -24.66
N LEU A 27 -4.20 11.20 -25.53
CA LEU A 27 -4.54 12.57 -25.92
C LEU A 27 -5.37 13.30 -24.86
N GLU A 28 -6.22 12.56 -24.12
CA GLU A 28 -7.15 13.13 -23.14
C GLU A 28 -6.67 12.94 -21.68
N ARG A 29 -5.82 11.94 -21.43
CA ARG A 29 -5.46 11.50 -20.08
C ARG A 29 -3.97 11.34 -19.92
N GLN A 30 -3.48 11.59 -18.71
CA GLN A 30 -2.09 11.31 -18.36
C GLN A 30 -1.79 9.82 -18.47
N VAL A 31 -0.71 9.48 -19.18
CA VAL A 31 -0.29 8.08 -19.35
C VAL A 31 0.32 7.55 -18.04
N PRO A 32 -0.23 6.47 -17.46
CA PRO A 32 0.29 5.88 -16.25
C PRO A 32 1.61 5.15 -16.49
N SER A 33 2.49 5.13 -15.49
CA SER A 33 3.69 4.29 -15.52
C SER A 33 3.34 2.81 -15.67
N SER A 34 4.14 2.07 -16.44
CA SER A 34 3.95 0.63 -16.65
C SER A 34 3.88 -0.19 -15.35
N SER A 35 4.51 0.28 -14.27
CA SER A 35 4.46 -0.38 -12.95
C SER A 35 3.06 -0.39 -12.33
N ILE A 36 2.19 0.56 -12.69
CA ILE A 36 0.84 0.68 -12.14
C ILE A 36 -0.02 -0.52 -12.52
N PHE A 37 0.13 -1.05 -13.74
CA PHE A 37 -0.64 -2.21 -14.20
C PHE A 37 -0.37 -3.47 -13.38
N ILE A 38 0.89 -3.73 -13.02
CA ILE A 38 1.25 -4.83 -12.08
C ILE A 38 0.67 -4.57 -10.70
N ARG A 39 0.71 -3.32 -10.23
CA ARG A 39 0.17 -2.96 -8.92
C ARG A 39 -1.33 -3.24 -8.84
N LEU A 40 -2.08 -2.99 -9.91
CA LEU A 40 -3.50 -3.33 -9.98
C LEU A 40 -3.75 -4.83 -9.80
N GLU A 41 -2.99 -5.69 -10.49
CA GLU A 41 -3.11 -7.14 -10.32
C GLU A 41 -2.77 -7.58 -8.89
N LYS A 42 -1.68 -7.04 -8.33
CA LYS A 42 -1.26 -7.37 -6.96
C LYS A 42 -2.33 -6.97 -5.94
N ASN A 43 -2.92 -5.78 -6.07
CA ASN A 43 -3.96 -5.31 -5.17
C ASN A 43 -5.22 -6.18 -5.27
N LEU A 44 -5.65 -6.51 -6.49
CA LEU A 44 -6.80 -7.40 -6.72
C LEU A 44 -6.59 -8.77 -6.08
N LYS A 45 -5.41 -9.40 -6.30
CA LYS A 45 -5.10 -10.70 -5.70
C LYS A 45 -5.05 -10.67 -4.18
N ALA A 46 -4.56 -9.57 -3.60
CA ALA A 46 -4.38 -9.46 -2.15
C ALA A 46 -5.66 -9.04 -1.41
N THR A 47 -6.51 -8.22 -2.01
CA THR A 47 -7.61 -7.54 -1.31
C THR A 47 -8.96 -7.62 -2.02
N GLY A 48 -9.02 -8.21 -3.22
CA GLY A 48 -10.22 -8.19 -4.06
C GLY A 48 -10.56 -6.82 -4.65
N SER A 49 -9.71 -5.80 -4.43
CA SER A 49 -9.92 -4.43 -4.87
C SER A 49 -8.70 -3.87 -5.59
N PHE A 50 -8.92 -2.94 -6.52
CA PHE A 50 -7.83 -2.18 -7.16
C PHE A 50 -7.12 -1.25 -6.17
N ASN A 51 -7.84 -0.81 -5.14
CA ASN A 51 -7.34 0.08 -4.11
C ASN A 51 -6.91 -0.74 -2.90
N LYS A 52 -5.67 -0.53 -2.46
CA LYS A 52 -5.20 -1.08 -1.20
C LYS A 52 -5.66 -0.17 -0.07
N ASN A 53 -6.55 -0.66 0.79
CA ASN A 53 -6.85 0.00 2.05
C ASN A 53 -5.60 -0.03 2.92
N LYS A 54 -5.00 1.14 3.16
CA LYS A 54 -3.89 1.28 4.09
C LYS A 54 -4.47 1.48 5.47
N ASN A 55 -4.42 0.46 6.30
CA ASN A 55 -4.68 0.61 7.73
C ASN A 55 -3.51 1.38 8.33
N ARG A 56 -3.69 2.69 8.56
CA ARG A 56 -2.75 3.47 9.35
C ARG A 56 -2.89 2.96 10.79
N LYS A 57 -1.80 2.45 11.37
CA LYS A 57 -1.80 2.17 12.80
C LYS A 57 -1.97 3.51 13.51
N CYS A 58 -3.03 3.64 14.30
CA CYS A 58 -3.20 4.80 15.18
C CYS A 58 -2.11 4.72 16.25
N THR A 59 -1.36 5.81 16.41
CA THR A 59 -0.40 5.89 17.52
C THR A 59 -1.20 6.20 18.77
N LYS A 60 -1.16 5.31 19.77
CA LYS A 60 -1.83 5.54 21.05
C LYS A 60 -0.96 6.49 21.87
N THR A 61 -1.46 7.70 22.12
CA THR A 61 -0.78 8.72 22.93
C THR A 61 -1.61 9.09 24.16
N THR A 62 -2.38 8.13 24.68
CA THR A 62 -3.20 8.33 25.89
C THR A 62 -2.33 8.25 27.15
N GLU A 63 -2.76 8.93 28.21
CA GLU A 63 -2.11 8.91 29.53
C GLU A 63 -1.99 7.49 30.11
N GLU A 64 -3.00 6.65 29.87
CA GLU A 64 -2.96 5.25 30.28
C GLU A 64 -1.81 4.49 29.59
N TYR A 65 -1.55 4.78 28.31
CA TYR A 65 -0.46 4.13 27.58
C TYR A 65 0.91 4.67 27.98
N SER A 66 1.02 5.95 28.32
CA SER A 66 2.28 6.50 28.86
C SER A 66 2.64 5.84 30.19
N GLN A 67 1.67 5.64 31.08
CA GLN A 67 1.87 4.93 32.35
C GLN A 67 2.30 3.47 32.15
N ILE A 68 1.69 2.75 31.19
CA ILE A 68 2.10 1.39 30.84
C ILE A 68 3.56 1.37 30.37
N VAL A 69 3.96 2.31 29.51
CA VAL A 69 5.34 2.41 29.01
C VAL A 69 6.32 2.70 30.15
N LEU A 70 5.99 3.66 31.02
CA LEU A 70 6.83 4.01 32.17
C LEU A 70 7.02 2.84 33.13
N LYS A 71 5.93 2.13 33.48
CA LYS A 71 6.01 0.94 34.34
C LYS A 71 6.90 -0.16 33.76
N ASN A 72 6.82 -0.40 32.45
CA ASN A 72 7.70 -1.38 31.79
C ASN A 72 9.18 -0.97 31.85
N LEU A 73 9.48 0.34 31.78
CA LEU A 73 10.84 0.88 31.91
C LEU A 73 11.34 0.80 33.35
N GLU A 74 10.49 1.02 34.35
CA GLU A 74 10.85 0.83 35.76
C GLU A 74 11.16 -0.64 36.08
N GLU A 75 10.34 -1.58 35.59
CA GLU A 75 10.53 -3.03 35.81
C GLU A 75 11.74 -3.59 35.06
N ASN A 76 12.05 -3.06 33.88
CA ASN A 76 13.25 -3.42 33.12
C ASN A 76 13.85 -2.18 32.42
N PRO A 77 14.81 -1.49 33.07
CA PRO A 77 15.41 -0.26 32.53
C PRO A 77 16.17 -0.47 31.22
N ASN A 78 16.66 -1.69 30.99
CA ASN A 78 17.41 -2.05 29.78
C ASN A 78 16.50 -2.47 28.61
N THR A 79 15.17 -2.31 28.73
CA THR A 79 14.24 -2.66 27.66
C THR A 79 14.46 -1.76 26.45
N SER A 80 14.66 -2.36 25.27
CA SER A 80 14.79 -1.61 24.03
C SER A 80 13.48 -0.88 23.67
N LEU A 81 13.58 0.39 23.27
CA LEU A 81 12.44 1.17 22.75
C LEU A 81 11.73 0.50 21.56
N ARG A 82 12.41 -0.37 20.79
CA ARG A 82 11.77 -1.16 19.72
C ARG A 82 10.76 -2.16 20.28
N ILE A 83 11.07 -2.77 21.42
CA ILE A 83 10.20 -3.72 22.10
C ILE A 83 8.99 -2.96 22.66
N VAL A 84 9.22 -1.80 23.27
CA VAL A 84 8.16 -0.92 23.79
C VAL A 84 7.21 -0.48 22.67
N SER A 85 7.73 -0.03 21.52
CA SER A 85 6.92 0.40 20.37
C SER A 85 6.11 -0.73 19.71
N SER A 86 6.42 -2.00 19.99
CA SER A 86 5.73 -3.15 19.42
C SER A 86 4.57 -3.67 20.27
N LYS A 87 4.47 -3.21 21.53
CA LYS A 87 3.37 -3.49 22.46
C LYS A 87 2.21 -2.50 22.25
#